data_AF-A0A4V6IL22-F1
#
_entry.id   AF-A0A4V6IL22-F1
#
_cell.length_a   1.000
_cell.length_b   1.000
_cell.length_c   1.000
_cell.angle_alpha   90.00
_cell.angle_beta   90.00
_cell.angle_gamma   90.00
#
_symmetry.space_group_name_H-M   'P 1'
#
loop_
_entity.id
_entity.type
_entity.pdbx_description
1 polymer ?
#
loop_
_entity_poly.entity_id
_entity_poly.type
_entity_poly.pdbx_seq_one_letter_code
_entity_poly.pdbx_strand_id
1 'polypeptide(L)'
;MKRGKSGITASEKQKTSATQLGNLNPIFVKGDPVHYHSVIGGPHDDKIYVIRGIGCLPGNREVAWLEGKAGCVDLEALSHVEQTKGGTK
;
A
#
# COMPACT_ATOMS: atom_id res chain seq x y z
N MET A 1 -49.56 -5.06 -25.19
CA MET A 1 -48.60 -4.46 -24.23
C MET A 1 -48.31 -5.47 -23.12
N LYS A 2 -47.15 -6.13 -23.12
CA LYS A 2 -46.72 -7.05 -22.04
C LYS A 2 -45.54 -6.40 -21.32
N ARG A 3 -45.74 -5.92 -20.08
CA ARG A 3 -44.66 -5.50 -19.18
C ARG A 3 -44.30 -6.69 -18.31
N GLY A 4 -43.09 -7.20 -18.50
CA GLY A 4 -42.57 -8.37 -17.81
C GLY A 4 -41.54 -7.98 -16.75
N LYS A 5 -41.78 -8.51 -15.54
CA LYS A 5 -40.85 -8.94 -14.49
C LYS A 5 -40.09 -7.90 -13.65
N SER A 6 -40.56 -7.81 -12.41
CA SER A 6 -39.83 -7.58 -11.18
C SER A 6 -38.52 -8.35 -11.09
N GLY A 7 -37.50 -7.69 -10.53
CA GLY A 7 -36.22 -8.26 -10.11
C GLY A 7 -35.57 -7.32 -9.11
N ILE A 8 -36.11 -7.30 -7.89
CA ILE A 8 -35.53 -6.68 -6.70
C ILE A 8 -34.38 -7.54 -6.20
N THR A 9 -33.14 -7.10 -6.40
CA THR A 9 -31.99 -7.49 -5.56
C THR A 9 -30.90 -6.44 -5.74
N ALA A 10 -30.80 -5.49 -4.82
CA ALA A 10 -29.55 -4.79 -4.55
C ALA A 10 -29.28 -5.01 -3.06
N SER A 11 -28.38 -5.96 -2.80
CA SER A 11 -27.88 -6.30 -1.47
C SER A 11 -27.34 -5.05 -0.78
N GLU A 12 -28.01 -4.71 0.30
CA GLU A 12 -27.44 -4.59 1.64
C GLU A 12 -25.91 -4.44 1.75
N LYS A 13 -25.51 -3.28 2.30
CA LYS A 13 -24.33 -3.00 3.13
C LYS A 13 -22.96 -3.21 2.49
N GLN A 14 -22.31 -2.09 2.19
CA GLN A 14 -21.00 -1.82 2.79
C GLN A 14 -20.85 -0.33 3.09
N LYS A 15 -21.10 0.01 4.35
CA LYS A 15 -20.70 1.26 4.98
C LYS A 15 -19.17 1.23 5.10
N THR A 16 -18.45 1.62 4.07
CA THR A 16 -17.04 2.00 4.24
C THR A 16 -17.03 3.45 4.68
N SER A 17 -17.24 3.66 5.98
CA SER A 17 -16.75 4.87 6.64
C SER A 17 -15.23 4.81 6.64
N ALA A 18 -14.63 5.03 5.46
CA ALA A 18 -13.25 5.42 5.37
C ALA A 18 -13.20 6.84 5.94
N THR A 19 -12.86 6.94 7.23
CA THR A 19 -12.39 8.18 7.83
C THR A 19 -11.38 8.78 6.86
N GLN A 20 -11.73 9.92 6.26
CA GLN A 20 -10.79 10.73 5.48
C GLN A 20 -9.66 11.15 6.44
N LEU A 21 -8.64 10.33 6.55
CA LEU A 21 -7.31 10.75 6.98
C LEU A 21 -6.77 11.58 5.81
N GLY A 22 -6.64 12.89 6.05
CA GLY A 22 -6.41 13.88 5.01
C GLY A 22 -5.19 13.58 4.15
N ASN A 23 -5.37 13.70 2.82
CA ASN A 23 -4.35 14.03 1.82
C ASN A 23 -2.92 13.48 2.00
N LEU A 24 -2.76 12.24 2.46
CA LEU A 24 -1.53 11.48 2.27
C LEU A 24 -1.75 10.65 1.00
N ASN A 25 -1.22 11.12 -0.14
CA ASN A 25 -0.99 10.19 -1.24
C ASN A 25 -0.10 9.09 -0.69
N PRO A 26 -0.50 7.81 -0.66
CA PRO A 26 0.37 6.78 -0.14
C PRO A 26 1.59 6.74 -1.06
N ILE A 27 2.73 7.16 -0.51
CA ILE A 27 4.01 7.23 -1.21
C ILE A 27 4.35 5.83 -1.76
N PHE A 28 3.86 4.78 -1.11
CA PHE A 28 4.08 3.40 -1.48
C PHE A 28 2.77 2.63 -1.68
N VAL A 29 2.75 1.70 -2.64
CA VAL A 29 1.63 0.78 -2.86
C VAL A 29 2.08 -0.67 -2.88
N LYS A 30 1.11 -1.60 -2.72
CA LYS A 30 1.37 -3.03 -2.88
C LYS A 30 1.93 -3.31 -4.27
N GLY A 31 3.02 -4.07 -4.32
CA GLY A 31 3.75 -4.39 -5.54
C GLY A 31 4.93 -3.45 -5.82
N ASP A 32 5.09 -2.37 -5.07
CA ASP A 32 6.22 -1.46 -5.27
C ASP A 32 7.54 -2.10 -4.83
N PRO A 33 8.60 -1.97 -5.65
CA PRO A 33 9.96 -2.26 -5.24
C PRO A 33 10.49 -1.12 -4.36
N VAL A 34 11.02 -1.48 -3.19
CA VAL A 34 11.54 -0.54 -2.19
C VAL A 34 12.87 -1.01 -1.62
N HIS A 35 13.67 -0.05 -1.17
CA HIS A 35 14.82 -0.28 -0.30
C HIS A 35 14.39 -0.19 1.16
N TYR A 36 15.00 -1.04 2.00
CA TYR A 36 14.74 -1.07 3.42
C TYR A 36 15.91 -0.49 4.21
N HIS A 37 15.59 0.35 5.18
CA HIS A 37 16.54 0.95 6.12
C HIS A 37 16.40 0.28 7.49
N SER A 38 17.48 -0.33 7.98
CA SER A 38 17.47 -0.93 9.33
C SER A 38 17.35 0.13 10.44
N VAL A 39 17.80 1.35 10.14
CA VAL A 39 17.65 2.56 10.96
C VAL A 39 17.08 3.64 10.05
N ILE A 40 15.97 4.26 10.44
CA ILE A 40 15.34 5.35 9.66
C ILE A 40 16.36 6.47 9.43
N GLY A 41 16.50 6.90 8.17
CA GLY A 41 17.50 7.89 7.75
C GLY A 41 18.95 7.37 7.64
N GLY A 42 19.20 6.10 7.96
CA GLY A 42 20.49 5.43 7.79
C GLY A 42 20.68 4.82 6.40
N PRO A 43 21.78 4.08 6.16
CA PRO A 43 21.96 3.35 4.91
C PRO A 43 20.91 2.23 4.75
N HIS A 44 20.50 1.98 3.50
CA HIS A 44 19.69 0.80 3.17
C HIS A 44 20.56 -0.46 3.08
N ASP A 45 19.96 -1.65 3.13
CA ASP A 45 20.68 -2.91 3.06
C ASP A 45 21.06 -3.38 1.63
N ASP A 46 20.99 -2.47 0.65
CA ASP A 46 21.30 -2.70 -0.79
C ASP A 46 20.45 -3.78 -1.47
N LYS A 47 19.42 -4.28 -0.77
CA LYS A 47 18.44 -5.23 -1.31
C LYS A 47 17.19 -4.50 -1.71
N ILE A 48 16.51 -5.07 -2.70
CA ILE A 48 15.20 -4.63 -3.16
C ILE A 48 14.17 -5.61 -2.60
N TYR A 49 13.15 -5.06 -1.95
CA TYR A 49 12.01 -5.81 -1.45
C TYR A 49 10.75 -5.36 -2.17
N VAL A 50 9.77 -6.24 -2.28
CA VAL A 50 8.46 -5.92 -2.84
C VAL A 50 7.45 -5.78 -1.70
N ILE A 51 6.64 -4.72 -1.73
CA ILE A 51 5.57 -4.54 -0.76
C ILE A 51 4.47 -5.56 -1.03
N ARG A 52 4.26 -6.48 -0.09
CA ARG A 52 3.18 -7.46 -0.08
C ARG A 52 1.85 -6.85 0.36
N GLY A 53 1.90 -5.87 1.27
CA GLY A 53 0.72 -5.20 1.80
C GLY A 53 1.09 -4.02 2.68
N ILE A 54 0.13 -3.13 2.89
CA ILE A 54 0.25 -1.94 3.72
C ILE A 54 -0.90 -1.96 4.71
N GLY A 55 -0.67 -1.47 5.92
CA GLY A 55 -1.70 -1.35 6.95
C GLY A 55 -1.31 -0.38 8.04
N CYS A 56 -2.24 -0.14 8.96
CA CYS A 56 -2.00 0.71 10.12
C CYS A 56 -2.07 -0.10 11.41
N LEU A 57 -1.05 0.06 12.25
CA LEU A 57 -1.02 -0.46 13.60
C LEU A 57 -1.66 0.54 14.59
N PRO A 58 -2.03 0.10 15.81
CA PRO A 58 -2.53 0.96 16.85
C PRO A 58 -1.58 2.14 17.11
N GLY A 59 -2.14 3.34 17.31
CA GLY A 59 -1.35 4.57 17.44
C GLY A 59 -1.00 5.24 16.10
N ASN A 60 -1.77 4.95 15.04
CA ASN A 60 -1.62 5.55 13.71
C ASN A 60 -0.25 5.35 13.08
N ARG A 61 0.40 4.21 13.36
CA ARG A 61 1.66 3.85 12.71
C ARG A 61 1.38 3.10 11.42
N GLU A 62 1.77 3.69 10.31
CA GLU A 62 1.65 3.05 9.01
C GLU A 62 2.82 2.10 8.80
N VAL A 63 2.52 0.86 8.41
CA VAL A 63 3.51 -0.18 8.22
C VAL A 63 3.30 -0.92 6.90
N ALA A 64 4.37 -1.48 6.38
CA ALA A 64 4.37 -2.35 5.21
C ALA A 64 4.84 -3.75 5.57
N TRP A 65 4.32 -4.76 4.87
CA TRP A 65 4.86 -6.12 4.87
C TRP A 65 5.63 -6.32 3.59
N LEU A 66 6.88 -6.76 3.71
CA LEU A 66 7.76 -7.00 2.57
C LEU A 66 7.79 -8.50 2.24
N GLU A 67 7.86 -8.85 0.96
CA GLU A 67 8.08 -10.24 0.55
C GLU A 67 9.46 -10.73 1.01
N GLY A 68 9.52 -11.97 1.51
CA GLY A 68 10.76 -12.57 2.01
C GLY A 68 11.25 -12.03 3.36
N LYS A 69 10.57 -11.05 3.96
CA LYS A 69 10.88 -10.51 5.30
C LYS A 69 9.79 -10.87 6.30
N ALA A 70 10.19 -11.33 7.48
CA ALA A 70 9.26 -11.58 8.57
C ALA A 70 8.87 -10.26 9.26
N GLY A 71 7.60 -10.15 9.67
CA GLY A 71 7.07 -8.98 10.36
C GLY A 71 6.67 -7.83 9.42
N CYS A 72 6.17 -6.76 10.04
CA CYS A 72 5.91 -5.49 9.37
C CYS A 72 7.07 -4.52 9.62
N VAL A 73 7.32 -3.64 8.67
CA VAL A 73 8.31 -2.56 8.75
C VAL A 73 7.59 -1.22 8.72
N ASP A 74 8.16 -0.23 9.39
CA ASP A 74 7.63 1.13 9.35
C ASP A 74 7.76 1.71 7.93
N LEU A 75 6.75 2.45 7.47
CA LEU A 75 6.80 3.08 6.15
C LEU A 75 7.91 4.13 6.06
N GLU A 76 8.27 4.78 7.17
CA GLU A 76 9.41 5.71 7.24
C GLU A 76 10.78 5.02 7.05
N ALA A 77 10.83 3.69 7.23
CA ALA A 77 12.03 2.89 7.02
C ALA A 77 12.18 2.43 5.56
N LEU A 78 11.34 2.91 4.64
CA LEU A 78 11.37 2.53 3.24
C LEU A 78 11.74 3.71 2.34
N SER A 79 12.48 3.42 1.28
CA SER A 79 12.76 4.37 0.20
C SER A 79 12.40 3.75 -1.15
N HIS A 80 12.02 4.56 -2.11
CA HIS A 80 11.83 4.10 -3.48
C HIS A 80 13.15 3.60 -4.05
N VAL A 81 13.10 2.50 -4.80
CA VAL A 81 14.18 2.20 -5.73
C VAL A 81 14.11 3.25 -6.82
N GLU A 82 15.20 3.97 -7.06
CA GLU A 82 15.28 4.86 -8.21
C GLU A 82 15.06 4.01 -9.46
N GLN A 83 13.87 4.09 -10.05
CA GLN A 83 13.64 3.56 -11.38
C GLN A 83 14.48 4.43 -12.30
N THR A 84 15.70 3.99 -12.61
CA THR A 84 16.44 4.50 -13.76
C THR A 84 15.48 4.41 -14.94
N LYS A 85 14.92 5.55 -15.34
CA LYS A 85 14.14 5.68 -16.57
C LYS A 85 15.08 5.29 -17.71
N GLY A 86 15.06 4.01 -18.05
CA GLY A 86 15.74 3.49 -19.23
C GLY A 86 15.01 3.96 -20.47
N GLY A 87 15.68 4.77 -21.29
CA GLY A 87 15.29 5.12 -22.66
C GLY A 87 14.50 6.44 -22.74
N THR A 88 14.84 7.37 -23.61
CA THR A 88 15.18 7.15 -25.02
C THR A 88 16.36 8.00 -25.47
N LYS A 89 17.26 7.41 -26.27
CA LYS A 89 18.18 8.13 -27.16
C LYS A 89 17.42 8.92 -28.21
#